data_AF-A0A5C7SNX8-F1
#
_entry.id   AF-A0A5C7SNX8-F1
#
_cell.length_a   1.000
_cell.length_b   1.000
_cell.length_c   1.000
_cell.angle_alpha   90.00
_cell.angle_beta   90.00
_cell.angle_gamma   90.00
#
_symmetry.space_group_name_H-M   'P 1'
#
loop_
_entity.id
_entity.type
_entity.pdbx_description
1 polymer ?
#
loop_
_entity_poly.entity_id
_entity_poly.type
_entity_poly.pdbx_seq_one_letter_code
_entity_poly.pdbx_strand_id
1 'polypeptide(L)'
;MPVMRAIIWIIRLLLFFLLFGFAIKNDHLVTLNFFFGIQWQLPLVFVILVTFAAGALIGVTATLASMMRQRREISRLRRQVELVEREKASTETALAAAESRLPMP
;
A
#
# COMPACT_ATOMS: atom_id res chain seq x y z
N MET A 1 -10.38 26.45 -6.07
CA MET A 1 -9.34 25.77 -6.88
C MET A 1 -9.95 25.03 -8.08
N PRO A 2 -10.49 25.76 -9.09
CA PRO A 2 -11.07 25.15 -10.30
C PRO A 2 -10.00 24.51 -11.21
N VAL A 3 -8.77 25.00 -11.16
CA VAL A 3 -7.64 24.54 -11.99
C VAL A 3 -7.33 23.06 -11.77
N MET A 4 -7.31 22.59 -10.52
CA MET A 4 -7.03 21.18 -10.23
C MET A 4 -8.12 20.24 -10.76
N ARG A 5 -9.39 20.68 -10.71
CA ARG A 5 -10.52 19.92 -11.28
C ARG A 5 -10.42 19.87 -12.81
N ALA A 6 -10.03 20.97 -13.44
CA ALA A 6 -9.81 21.03 -14.89
C ALA A 6 -8.65 20.11 -15.33
N ILE A 7 -7.52 20.14 -14.62
CA ILE A 7 -6.37 19.26 -14.88
C ILE A 7 -6.78 17.78 -14.79
N ILE A 8 -7.50 17.39 -13.72
CA ILE A 8 -7.99 16.02 -13.57
C ILE A 8 -8.93 15.64 -14.72
N TRP A 9 -9.80 16.54 -15.17
CA TRP A 9 -10.68 16.30 -16.33
C TRP A 9 -9.90 16.11 -17.63
N ILE A 10 -8.90 16.96 -17.89
CA ILE A 10 -8.03 16.85 -19.07
C ILE A 10 -7.27 15.52 -19.04
N ILE A 11 -6.70 15.14 -17.89
CA ILE A 11 -6.01 13.86 -17.72
C ILE A 11 -6.98 12.69 -17.97
N ARG A 12 -8.20 12.74 -17.42
CA ARG A 12 -9.21 11.70 -17.66
C ARG A 12 -9.59 11.60 -19.13
N LEU A 13 -9.70 12.73 -19.82
CA LEU A 13 -10.02 12.77 -21.25
C LEU A 13 -8.88 12.20 -22.09
N LEU A 14 -7.63 12.60 -21.82
CA LEU A 14 -6.44 12.06 -22.49
C LEU A 14 -6.30 10.55 -22.24
N LEU A 15 -6.47 10.12 -21.00
CA LEU A 15 -6.45 8.70 -20.65
C LEU A 15 -7.56 7.94 -21.38
N PHE A 16 -8.76 8.51 -21.48
CA PHE A 16 -9.86 7.91 -22.22
C PHE A 16 -9.50 7.75 -23.70
N PHE A 17 -9.03 8.80 -24.37
CA PHE A 17 -8.63 8.71 -25.77
C PHE A 17 -7.50 7.71 -25.99
N LEU A 18 -6.54 7.64 -25.06
CA LEU A 18 -5.46 6.65 -25.11
C LEU A 18 -6.01 5.22 -25.01
N LEU A 19 -6.83 4.94 -24.00
CA LEU A 19 -7.42 3.62 -23.79
C LEU A 19 -8.40 3.24 -24.92
N PHE A 20 -9.16 4.20 -25.42
CA PHE A 20 -10.11 4.01 -26.51
C PHE A 20 -9.39 3.76 -27.84
N GLY A 21 -8.38 4.57 -28.16
CA GLY A 21 -7.54 4.36 -29.34
C GLY A 21 -6.78 3.04 -29.26
N PHE A 22 -6.27 2.69 -28.08
CA PHE A 22 -5.69 1.37 -27.79
C PHE A 22 -6.72 0.25 -28.03
N ALA A 23 -7.95 0.42 -27.55
CA ALA A 23 -9.02 -0.55 -27.73
C ALA A 23 -9.33 -0.80 -29.22
N ILE A 24 -9.51 0.26 -29.99
CA ILE A 24 -9.77 0.17 -31.45
C ILE A 24 -8.61 -0.53 -32.16
N LYS A 25 -7.37 -0.17 -31.85
CA LYS A 25 -6.18 -0.76 -32.50
C LYS A 25 -5.90 -2.20 -32.08
N ASN A 26 -6.43 -2.63 -30.94
CA ASN A 26 -6.16 -3.95 -30.35
C ASN A 26 -7.45 -4.77 -30.17
N ASP A 27 -8.47 -4.51 -30.98
CA ASP A 27 -9.73 -5.29 -31.02
C ASP A 27 -9.54 -6.66 -31.72
N HIS A 28 -8.29 -7.06 -31.95
CA HIS A 28 -7.97 -8.35 -32.55
C HIS A 28 -8.42 -9.49 -31.64
N LEU A 29 -9.24 -10.38 -32.17
CA LEU A 29 -9.65 -11.61 -31.49
C LEU A 29 -8.44 -12.52 -31.28
N VAL A 30 -8.17 -12.87 -30.04
CA VAL A 30 -7.12 -13.81 -29.64
C VAL A 30 -7.75 -15.06 -29.03
N THR A 31 -7.17 -16.21 -29.36
CA THR A 31 -7.59 -17.50 -28.80
C THR A 31 -6.78 -17.81 -27.56
N LEU A 32 -7.45 -17.81 -26.41
CA LEU A 32 -6.90 -18.29 -25.14
C LEU A 32 -7.11 -19.80 -25.06
N ASN A 33 -6.01 -20.55 -25.07
CA ASN A 33 -6.02 -22.00 -24.89
C ASN A 33 -5.90 -22.30 -23.39
N PHE A 34 -7.00 -22.76 -22.80
CA PHE A 34 -7.05 -23.19 -21.42
C PHE A 34 -6.85 -24.70 -21.30
N PHE A 35 -6.69 -25.18 -20.07
CA PHE A 35 -6.61 -26.61 -19.77
C PHE A 35 -7.89 -27.33 -20.25
N PHE A 36 -7.79 -28.62 -20.59
CA PHE A 36 -8.87 -29.47 -21.10
C PHE A 36 -9.38 -29.14 -22.52
N GLY A 37 -8.57 -28.47 -23.34
CA GLY A 37 -8.93 -28.16 -24.73
C GLY A 37 -9.95 -27.04 -24.88
N ILE A 38 -10.26 -26.33 -23.80
CA ILE A 38 -11.17 -25.18 -23.80
C ILE A 38 -10.47 -24.00 -24.48
N GLN A 39 -11.11 -23.44 -25.49
CA GLN A 39 -10.59 -22.30 -26.25
C GLN A 39 -11.56 -21.14 -26.16
N TRP A 40 -11.11 -20.01 -25.63
CA TRP A 40 -11.93 -18.79 -25.57
C TRP A 40 -11.38 -17.76 -26.52
N GLN A 41 -12.26 -17.18 -27.36
CA GLN A 41 -11.90 -16.10 -28.26
C GLN A 41 -12.43 -14.79 -27.70
N LEU A 42 -11.53 -13.89 -27.32
CA LEU A 42 -11.87 -12.56 -26.86
C LEU A 42 -10.92 -11.54 -27.48
N PRO A 43 -11.30 -10.27 -27.62
CA PRO A 43 -10.39 -9.24 -28.08
C PRO A 43 -9.21 -9.08 -27.11
N LEU A 44 -8.00 -8.88 -27.66
CA LEU A 44 -6.75 -8.77 -26.89
C LEU A 44 -6.83 -7.73 -25.77
N VAL A 45 -7.55 -6.63 -26.00
CA VAL A 45 -7.80 -5.58 -25.01
C VAL A 45 -8.48 -6.11 -23.75
N PHE A 46 -9.48 -6.99 -23.87
CA PHE A 46 -10.15 -7.57 -22.70
C PHE A 46 -9.19 -8.44 -21.88
N VAL A 47 -8.34 -9.23 -22.55
CA VAL A 47 -7.34 -10.07 -21.89
C VAL A 47 -6.38 -9.22 -21.08
N ILE A 48 -5.86 -8.14 -21.67
CA ILE A 48 -4.96 -7.19 -21.00
C ILE A 48 -5.66 -6.53 -19.81
N LEU A 49 -6.89 -6.04 -20.00
CA LEU A 49 -7.63 -5.37 -18.93
C LEU A 49 -7.90 -6.30 -17.74
N VAL A 50 -8.34 -7.54 -17.98
CA VAL A 50 -8.64 -8.50 -16.93
C VAL A 50 -7.37 -8.92 -16.18
N THR A 51 -6.29 -9.23 -16.90
CA THR A 51 -5.02 -9.64 -16.27
C THR A 51 -4.40 -8.50 -15.47
N PHE A 52 -4.42 -7.28 -16.01
CA PHE A 52 -3.98 -6.08 -15.30
C PHE A 52 -4.83 -5.80 -14.06
N ALA A 53 -6.16 -5.86 -14.18
CA ALA A 53 -7.07 -5.64 -13.05
C ALA A 53 -6.86 -6.68 -11.95
N ALA A 54 -6.66 -7.94 -12.30
CA ALA A 54 -6.34 -9.01 -11.35
C ALA A 54 -5.00 -8.74 -10.65
N GLY A 55 -3.95 -8.38 -11.40
CA GLY A 55 -2.64 -8.02 -10.83
C GLY A 55 -2.71 -6.79 -9.92
N ALA A 56 -3.44 -5.75 -10.31
CA ALA A 56 -3.66 -4.55 -9.52
C ALA A 56 -4.41 -4.87 -8.22
N LEU A 57 -5.46 -5.71 -8.28
CA LEU A 57 -6.20 -6.15 -7.10
C LEU A 57 -5.29 -6.88 -6.13
N ILE A 58 -4.48 -7.83 -6.61
CA ILE A 58 -3.49 -8.56 -5.80
C ILE A 58 -2.50 -7.57 -5.17
N GLY A 59 -1.97 -6.61 -5.95
CA GLY A 59 -1.03 -5.60 -5.45
C GLY A 59 -1.64 -4.69 -4.39
N VAL A 60 -2.88 -4.24 -4.58
CA VAL A 60 -3.62 -3.45 -3.58
C VAL A 60 -3.87 -4.27 -2.32
N THR A 61 -4.30 -5.52 -2.44
CA THR A 61 -4.49 -6.38 -1.27
C THR A 61 -3.17 -6.62 -0.52
N ALA A 62 -2.06 -6.85 -1.23
CA ALA A 62 -0.75 -7.03 -0.62
C ALA A 62 -0.26 -5.77 0.10
N THR A 63 -0.44 -4.59 -0.51
CA THR A 63 -0.04 -3.31 0.11
C THR A 63 -0.92 -2.96 1.31
N LEU A 64 -2.23 -3.21 1.25
CA LEU A 64 -3.14 -3.05 2.39
C LEU A 64 -2.76 -3.98 3.55
N ALA A 65 -2.49 -5.26 3.26
CA ALA A 65 -2.05 -6.22 4.26
C ALA A 65 -0.71 -5.80 4.91
N SER A 66 0.25 -5.35 4.10
CA SER A 66 1.52 -4.80 4.59
C SER A 66 1.31 -3.58 5.48
N MET A 67 0.47 -2.63 5.05
CA MET A 67 0.18 -1.43 5.83
C MET A 67 -0.50 -1.77 7.18
N MET A 68 -1.40 -2.75 7.22
CA MET A 68 -1.99 -3.23 8.47
C MET A 68 -0.95 -3.83 9.42
N ARG A 69 0.00 -4.61 8.88
CA ARG A 69 1.11 -5.17 9.67
C ARG A 69 2.03 -4.07 10.21
N GLN A 70 2.41 -3.12 9.36
CA GLN A 70 3.23 -1.96 9.75
C GLN A 70 2.55 -1.15 10.86
N ARG A 71 1.23 -0.92 10.79
CA ARG A 71 0.49 -0.22 11.85
C ARG A 71 0.58 -0.94 13.21
N ARG A 72 0.56 -2.28 13.22
CA ARG A 72 0.72 -3.07 14.46
C ARG A 72 2.15 -3.02 14.99
N GLU A 73 3.14 -3.06 14.11
CA GLU A 73 4.55 -2.94 14.51
C GLU A 73 4.81 -1.54 15.10
N ILE A 74 4.31 -0.47 14.46
CA ILE A 74 4.43 0.90 14.98
C ILE A 74 3.81 1.03 16.38
N SER A 75 2.64 0.45 16.63
CA SER A 75 2.02 0.54 17.97
C SER A 75 2.80 -0.25 19.03
N ARG A 76 3.37 -1.40 18.66
CA ARG A 76 4.22 -2.19 19.55
C ARG A 76 5.54 -1.47 19.86
N LEU A 77 6.20 -0.91 18.85
CA LEU A 77 7.43 -0.15 19.01
C LEU A 77 7.20 1.08 19.91
N ARG A 78 6.10 1.82 19.71
CA ARG A 78 5.73 2.96 20.56
C ARG A 78 5.59 2.57 22.04
N ARG A 79 4.97 1.43 22.35
CA ARG A 79 4.87 0.93 23.73
C ARG A 79 6.24 0.55 24.31
N GLN A 80 7.13 -0.03 23.52
CA GLN A 80 8.48 -0.36 23.99
C GLN A 80 9.27 0.90 24.32
N VAL A 81 9.18 1.94 23.48
CA VAL A 81 9.80 3.24 23.77
C VAL A 81 9.29 3.82 25.09
N GLU A 82 7.97 3.82 25.30
CA GLU A 82 7.39 4.34 26.55
C GLU A 82 7.83 3.56 27.79
N LEU A 83 7.94 2.22 27.70
CA LEU A 83 8.41 1.40 28.82
C LEU A 83 9.88 1.67 29.16
N VAL A 84 10.75 1.80 28.14
CA VAL A 84 12.17 2.11 28.33
C VAL A 84 12.35 3.51 28.93
N GLU A 85 11.56 4.49 28.50
CA GLU A 85 11.57 5.84 29.08
C GLU A 85 11.16 5.83 30.56
N ARG A 86 10.12 5.07 30.93
CA ARG A 86 9.69 4.92 32.33
C ARG A 86 10.74 4.21 33.18
N GLU A 87 11.38 3.17 32.65
CA GLU A 87 12.45 2.45 33.34
C GLU A 87 13.61 3.41 33.66
N LYS A 88 14.08 4.16 32.65
CA LYS A 88 15.12 5.20 32.85
C LYS A 88 14.73 6.22 33.91
N ALA A 89 13.53 6.80 33.84
CA ALA A 89 13.05 7.77 34.82
C ALA A 89 13.00 7.19 36.24
N SER A 90 12.59 5.92 36.38
CA SER A 90 12.58 5.23 37.67
C SER A 90 13.99 4.95 38.21
N THR A 91 14.94 4.58 37.34
CA THR A 91 16.35 4.39 37.70
C THR A 91 17.01 5.70 38.12
N GLU A 92 16.76 6.80 37.40
CA GLU A 92 17.24 8.14 37.75
C GLU A 92 16.68 8.61 39.11
N THR A 93 15.39 8.39 39.34
CA THR A 93 14.74 8.69 40.63
C THR A 93 15.32 7.86 41.77
N ALA A 94 15.58 6.57 41.54
CA ALA A 94 16.18 5.66 42.52
C ALA A 94 17.64 6.02 42.82
N LEU A 95 18.42 6.43 41.82
CA LEU A 95 19.79 6.90 41.98
C LEU A 95 19.84 8.20 42.79
N ALA A 96 18.97 9.17 42.50
CA ALA A 96 18.86 10.42 43.25
C ALA A 96 18.45 10.19 44.72
N ALA A 97 17.50 9.27 44.97
CA ALA A 97 17.11 8.90 46.33
C ALA A 97 18.22 8.15 47.09
N ALA A 98 19.05 7.36 46.40
CA ALA A 98 20.22 6.70 46.98
C ALA A 98 21.33 7.70 47.31
N GLU A 99 21.56 8.70 46.45
CA GLU A 99 22.55 9.77 46.66
C GLU A 99 22.18 10.65 47.88
N SER A 100 20.88 10.94 48.08
CA SER A 100 20.41 11.65 49.27
C SER A 100 20.52 10.84 50.59
N ARG A 101 20.72 9.51 50.51
CA ARG A 101 20.84 8.62 51.66
C ARG A 101 22.29 8.34 52.07
N LEU A 102 23.27 8.80 51.30
CA LEU A 102 24.68 8.71 51.70
C LEU A 102 24.95 9.77 52.79
N PRO A 103 25.40 9.38 54.00
CA PRO A 103 25.77 10.34 55.02
C PRO A 103 26.96 11.17 54.54
N MET A 104 26.85 12.51 54.63
CA MET A 104 27.96 13.40 54.36
C MET A 104 29.15 13.05 55.27
N PRO A 105 30.37 12.91 54.73
CA PRO A 105 31.59 12.93 55.54
C PRO A 105 31.84 14.32 56.15
#